data_AF-D6QZW2-F1
#
_entry.id   AF-D6QZW2-F1
#
_cell.length_a   1.000
_cell.length_b   1.000
_cell.length_c   1.000
_cell.angle_alpha   90.00
_cell.angle_beta   90.00
_cell.angle_gamma   90.00
#
_symmetry.space_group_name_H-M   'P 1'
#
loop_
_entity.id
_entity.type
_entity.pdbx_description
1 polymer ?
#
loop_
_entity_poly.entity_id
_entity_poly.type
_entity_poly.pdbx_seq_one_letter_code
_entity_poly.pdbx_strand_id
1 'polypeptide(L)'
;GICGDNHATCATYAQNMAFGVKPPPIAEWIVNLGEAAEYMFDHNIFQDNLVGVDFCEQMVKETNPGVWEKATKTAAPHAELHGYKTIADIMTALNPFKGSFYLEALQMSRMTREMFCLMEGRHVHPSTLYPGGVGTVPTIQLFTDYIVRLMKYVEFMKKVVPFHDDLFDFFYEALPGYEEVGRRRILLGCWGSFNNPDVCDYTYAKMTDWGRGMYVTPGVVVDGQLVTTDLVDIGLNIRILLGSSYYDDWQNSEVFVKKDPLGNPVDQRHPWNQSTFPRPQKRDFGGKYTWVMSPRWYDKRTGDYLALDTGGGPIARFWATALAGIVDIGYLKATGHSVKIYLPKTQSKPEVEFEWKIPKWSNAIERDRARTYFQAYAAAAALYFAEQALAELHAGRTKTWNDFKVPEEAIGCGFHEAVRGVLSHHVVIKNHKIANYHPYPPTPWNANPRDSFGTPGPYEDAVQ
;
A
#
# COMPACT_ATOMS: atom_id res chain seq x y z
N GLY A 1 -3.03 9.90 -10.87
CA GLY A 1 -3.69 8.92 -11.76
C GLY A 1 -2.86 7.67 -11.94
N ILE A 2 -2.27 7.13 -10.87
CA ILE A 2 -1.68 5.78 -10.86
C ILE A 2 -2.35 4.90 -9.79
N CYS A 3 -2.75 5.50 -8.66
CA CYS A 3 -3.49 4.89 -7.55
C CYS A 3 -4.84 5.59 -7.28
N GLY A 4 -5.59 5.87 -8.35
CA GLY A 4 -6.87 6.59 -8.27
C GLY A 4 -8.00 5.76 -7.66
N ASP A 5 -7.96 4.46 -7.92
CA ASP A 5 -8.78 3.39 -7.36
C ASP A 5 -8.63 3.26 -5.84
N ASN A 6 -7.41 3.22 -5.28
CA ASN A 6 -7.23 3.18 -3.82
C ASN A 6 -7.97 4.33 -3.11
N HIS A 7 -7.96 5.53 -3.72
CA HIS A 7 -8.72 6.67 -3.22
C HIS A 7 -10.23 6.50 -3.36
N ALA A 8 -10.69 5.91 -4.47
CA ALA A 8 -12.11 5.60 -4.67
C ALA A 8 -12.59 4.56 -3.63
N THR A 9 -11.81 3.51 -3.40
CA THR A 9 -12.05 2.46 -2.41
C THR A 9 -12.03 3.00 -0.98
N CYS A 10 -11.02 3.77 -0.59
CA CYS A 10 -11.00 4.40 0.72
C CYS A 10 -12.16 5.40 0.92
N ALA A 11 -12.54 6.13 -0.14
CA ALA A 11 -13.72 6.98 -0.13
C ALA A 11 -15.02 6.19 0.06
N THR A 12 -15.16 5.02 -0.56
CA THR A 12 -16.37 4.19 -0.38
C THR A 12 -16.42 3.59 1.02
N TYR A 13 -15.28 3.22 1.62
CA TYR A 13 -15.21 2.79 3.02
C TYR A 13 -15.68 3.90 3.98
N ALA A 14 -15.21 5.13 3.78
CA ALA A 14 -15.64 6.29 4.57
C ALA A 14 -17.15 6.56 4.42
N GLN A 15 -17.68 6.42 3.21
CA GLN A 15 -19.10 6.59 2.91
C GLN A 15 -19.95 5.46 3.52
N ASN A 16 -19.51 4.21 3.43
CA ASN A 16 -20.20 3.06 4.05
C ASN A 16 -20.38 3.27 5.55
N MET A 17 -19.34 3.76 6.23
CA MET A 17 -19.40 4.13 7.64
C MET A 17 -20.38 5.28 7.87
N ALA A 18 -20.25 6.38 7.12
CA ALA A 18 -21.11 7.55 7.29
C ALA A 18 -22.59 7.24 7.04
N PHE A 19 -22.90 6.39 6.05
CA PHE A 19 -24.26 6.06 5.64
C PHE A 19 -24.85 4.87 6.42
N GLY A 20 -24.03 4.18 7.24
CA GLY A 20 -24.45 2.99 7.97
C GLY A 20 -24.81 1.82 7.06
N VAL A 21 -24.09 1.65 5.94
CA VAL A 21 -24.37 0.60 4.95
C VAL A 21 -23.20 -0.38 4.85
N LYS A 22 -23.50 -1.67 5.03
CA LYS A 22 -22.58 -2.78 4.73
C LYS A 22 -22.87 -3.29 3.31
N PRO A 23 -21.88 -3.34 2.39
CA PRO A 23 -22.08 -3.94 1.08
C PRO A 23 -22.28 -5.46 1.17
N PRO A 24 -22.87 -6.11 0.15
CA PRO A 24 -22.94 -7.58 0.11
C PRO A 24 -21.54 -8.22 0.11
N PRO A 25 -21.35 -9.42 0.71
CA PRO A 25 -20.04 -10.06 0.81
C PRO A 25 -19.32 -10.26 -0.53
N ILE A 26 -20.02 -10.68 -1.58
CA ILE A 26 -19.44 -10.85 -2.91
C ILE A 26 -18.91 -9.53 -3.51
N ALA A 27 -19.52 -8.39 -3.14
CA ALA A 27 -19.03 -7.08 -3.57
C ALA A 27 -17.68 -6.76 -2.92
N GLU A 28 -17.49 -7.11 -1.65
CA GLU A 28 -16.21 -6.96 -0.97
C GLU A 28 -15.13 -7.85 -1.60
N TRP A 29 -15.46 -9.09 -1.96
CA TRP A 29 -14.52 -9.97 -2.66
C TRP A 29 -14.13 -9.43 -4.04
N ILE A 30 -15.07 -8.83 -4.77
CA ILE A 30 -14.79 -8.16 -6.05
C ILE A 30 -13.86 -6.96 -5.83
N VAL A 31 -14.09 -6.13 -4.82
CA VAL A 31 -13.21 -4.99 -4.48
C VAL A 31 -11.81 -5.50 -4.09
N ASN A 32 -11.72 -6.53 -3.26
CA ASN A 32 -10.43 -7.12 -2.89
C ASN A 32 -9.67 -7.69 -4.10
N LEU A 33 -10.36 -8.33 -5.05
CA LEU A 33 -9.76 -8.78 -6.32
C LEU A 33 -9.30 -7.60 -7.20
N GLY A 34 -10.05 -6.50 -7.22
CA GLY A 34 -9.68 -5.27 -7.92
C GLY A 34 -8.41 -4.64 -7.34
N GLU A 35 -8.41 -4.35 -6.04
CA GLU A 35 -7.27 -3.76 -5.33
C GLU A 35 -6.04 -4.68 -5.32
N ALA A 36 -6.23 -6.01 -5.30
CA ALA A 36 -5.12 -6.96 -5.46
C ALA A 36 -4.49 -6.83 -6.86
N ALA A 37 -5.30 -6.68 -7.91
CA ALA A 37 -4.81 -6.45 -9.26
C ALA A 37 -4.12 -5.09 -9.42
N GLU A 38 -4.58 -4.05 -8.71
CA GLU A 38 -3.88 -2.77 -8.63
C GLU A 38 -2.47 -2.95 -8.03
N TYR A 39 -2.34 -3.66 -6.91
CA TYR A 39 -1.01 -3.93 -6.33
C TYR A 39 -0.10 -4.70 -7.29
N MET A 40 -0.62 -5.74 -7.94
CA MET A 40 0.14 -6.51 -8.94
C MET A 40 0.57 -5.62 -10.12
N PHE A 41 -0.30 -4.70 -10.57
CA PHE A 41 0.00 -3.77 -11.64
C PHE A 41 1.07 -2.74 -11.25
N ASP A 42 0.80 -1.92 -10.22
CA ASP A 42 1.61 -0.73 -9.92
C ASP A 42 2.99 -1.17 -9.42
N HIS A 43 3.07 -2.18 -8.55
CA HIS A 43 4.37 -2.68 -8.08
C HIS A 43 5.24 -3.24 -9.22
N ASN A 44 4.66 -4.00 -10.15
CA ASN A 44 5.39 -4.50 -11.33
C ASN A 44 5.94 -3.37 -12.19
N ILE A 45 5.08 -2.42 -12.61
CA ILE A 45 5.52 -1.36 -13.53
C ILE A 45 6.46 -0.37 -12.84
N PHE A 46 6.22 -0.06 -11.57
CA PHE A 46 7.08 0.84 -10.80
C PHE A 46 8.44 0.21 -10.54
N GLN A 47 8.48 -1.06 -10.10
CA GLN A 47 9.72 -1.73 -9.78
C GLN A 47 10.59 -1.96 -11.02
N ASP A 48 10.01 -2.36 -12.15
CA ASP A 48 10.81 -2.86 -13.29
C ASP A 48 10.86 -1.90 -14.48
N ASN A 49 10.11 -0.81 -14.45
CA ASN A 49 10.17 0.23 -15.48
C ASN A 49 10.52 1.63 -14.96
N LEU A 50 10.53 1.86 -13.64
CA LEU A 50 10.98 3.12 -13.05
C LEU A 50 12.19 2.89 -12.12
N VAL A 51 12.01 2.18 -11.01
CA VAL A 51 13.08 1.94 -10.02
C VAL A 51 14.20 1.09 -10.61
N GLY A 52 13.86 0.00 -11.30
CA GLY A 52 14.84 -0.94 -11.88
C GLY A 52 15.76 -0.31 -12.93
N VAL A 53 15.41 0.87 -13.46
CA VAL A 53 16.28 1.65 -14.35
C VAL A 53 17.50 2.19 -13.61
N ASP A 54 17.38 2.49 -12.31
CA ASP A 54 18.52 2.89 -11.48
C ASP A 54 19.54 1.74 -11.32
N PHE A 55 19.09 0.50 -11.54
CA PHE A 55 19.88 -0.73 -11.46
C PHE A 55 20.27 -1.29 -12.85
N CYS A 56 19.87 -0.64 -13.95
CA CYS A 56 20.15 -1.16 -15.28
C CYS A 56 21.62 -1.01 -15.67
N GLU A 57 22.05 -1.82 -16.65
CA GLU A 57 23.43 -1.79 -17.17
C GLU A 57 23.88 -0.37 -17.51
N GLN A 58 23.04 0.39 -18.23
CA GLN A 58 23.39 1.74 -18.64
C GLN A 58 23.68 2.64 -17.44
N MET A 59 22.77 2.70 -16.46
CA MET A 59 22.92 3.54 -15.27
C MET A 59 24.14 3.12 -14.43
N VAL A 60 24.31 1.82 -14.21
CA VAL A 60 25.42 1.29 -13.41
C VAL A 60 26.76 1.55 -14.11
N LYS A 61 26.84 1.43 -15.44
CA LYS A 61 28.06 1.80 -16.18
C LYS A 61 28.39 3.28 -16.09
N GLU A 62 27.39 4.16 -16.14
CA GLU A 62 27.60 5.61 -16.09
C GLU A 62 28.02 6.08 -14.70
N THR A 63 27.55 5.43 -13.63
CA THR A 63 27.75 5.87 -12.25
C THR A 63 28.80 5.07 -11.48
N ASN A 64 28.89 3.75 -11.71
CA ASN A 64 29.74 2.81 -10.99
C ASN A 64 30.35 1.73 -11.92
N PRO A 65 31.26 2.09 -12.85
CA PRO A 65 31.83 1.14 -13.81
C PRO A 65 32.44 -0.13 -13.19
N GLY A 66 33.07 -0.01 -12.00
CA GLY A 66 33.64 -1.16 -11.29
C GLY A 66 32.59 -2.15 -10.77
N VAL A 67 31.39 -1.68 -10.42
CA VAL A 67 30.26 -2.55 -10.02
C VAL A 67 29.77 -3.34 -11.22
N TRP A 68 29.68 -2.71 -12.39
CA TRP A 68 29.36 -3.42 -13.64
C TRP A 68 30.39 -4.52 -13.94
N GLU A 69 31.68 -4.22 -13.87
CA GLU A 69 32.72 -5.23 -14.09
C GLU A 69 32.60 -6.43 -13.13
N LYS A 70 32.26 -6.18 -11.86
CA LYS A 70 31.99 -7.24 -10.89
C LYS A 70 30.76 -8.05 -11.32
N ALA A 71 29.66 -7.39 -11.69
CA ALA A 71 28.42 -8.04 -12.13
C ALA A 71 28.61 -8.98 -13.31
N THR A 72 29.51 -8.66 -14.26
CA THR A 72 29.80 -9.54 -15.42
C THR A 72 30.49 -10.85 -15.05
N LYS A 73 31.09 -10.93 -13.86
CA LYS A 73 31.81 -12.10 -13.35
C LYS A 73 31.06 -12.82 -12.24
N THR A 74 30.00 -12.23 -11.71
CA THR A 74 29.19 -12.81 -10.63
C THR A 74 28.02 -13.61 -11.22
N ALA A 75 28.02 -14.92 -10.95
CA ALA A 75 26.89 -15.78 -11.29
C ALA A 75 25.66 -15.42 -10.42
N ALA A 76 24.47 -15.49 -11.00
CA ALA A 76 23.22 -15.26 -10.27
C ALA A 76 22.87 -16.54 -9.47
N PRO A 77 22.72 -16.47 -8.12
CA PRO A 77 22.41 -17.63 -7.28
C PRO A 77 21.22 -18.47 -7.73
N HIS A 78 20.19 -17.84 -8.31
CA HIS A 78 18.94 -18.49 -8.73
C HIS A 78 18.78 -18.49 -10.26
N ALA A 79 19.88 -18.53 -11.01
CA ALA A 79 19.92 -18.49 -12.46
C ALA A 79 18.96 -19.50 -13.14
N GLU A 80 18.75 -20.68 -12.55
CA GLU A 80 17.84 -21.71 -13.03
C GLU A 80 16.35 -21.33 -12.89
N LEU A 81 16.00 -20.44 -11.96
CA LEU A 81 14.62 -20.01 -11.74
C LEU A 81 14.23 -18.89 -12.69
N HIS A 82 15.12 -17.93 -12.95
CA HIS A 82 14.81 -16.75 -13.76
C HIS A 82 15.49 -16.69 -15.13
N GLY A 83 16.48 -17.55 -15.40
CA GLY A 83 17.09 -17.72 -16.72
C GLY A 83 18.23 -16.75 -17.05
N TYR A 84 18.75 -16.01 -16.07
CA TYR A 84 19.88 -15.07 -16.24
C TYR A 84 21.11 -15.64 -15.54
N LYS A 85 22.22 -15.82 -16.26
CA LYS A 85 23.39 -16.54 -15.74
C LYS A 85 24.21 -15.70 -14.78
N THR A 86 24.32 -14.41 -15.08
CA THR A 86 25.09 -13.44 -14.30
C THR A 86 24.23 -12.28 -13.85
N ILE A 87 24.70 -11.55 -12.84
CA ILE A 87 24.03 -10.31 -12.40
C ILE A 87 24.03 -9.26 -13.52
N ALA A 88 25.08 -9.22 -14.35
CA ALA A 88 25.10 -8.33 -15.51
C ALA A 88 23.97 -8.63 -16.51
N ASP A 89 23.58 -9.91 -16.68
CA ASP A 89 22.47 -10.27 -17.57
C ASP A 89 21.12 -9.71 -17.04
N ILE A 90 20.92 -9.72 -15.72
CA ILE A 90 19.78 -9.09 -15.03
C ILE A 90 19.77 -7.58 -15.29
N MET A 91 20.89 -6.89 -15.02
CA MET A 91 21.03 -5.45 -15.24
C MET A 91 20.78 -5.06 -16.71
N THR A 92 21.27 -5.88 -17.65
CA THR A 92 21.05 -5.67 -19.10
C THR A 92 19.57 -5.81 -19.45
N ALA A 93 18.88 -6.77 -18.84
CA ALA A 93 17.45 -7.01 -19.06
C ALA A 93 16.54 -5.89 -18.52
N LEU A 94 17.06 -5.04 -17.64
CA LEU A 94 16.39 -3.85 -17.10
C LEU A 94 16.59 -2.58 -17.95
N ASN A 95 17.43 -2.62 -19.00
CA ASN A 95 17.67 -1.45 -19.85
C ASN A 95 16.36 -0.93 -20.50
N PRO A 96 16.07 0.39 -20.44
CA PRO A 96 14.85 0.97 -20.98
C PRO A 96 14.61 0.63 -22.46
N PHE A 97 13.41 0.12 -22.76
CA PHE A 97 12.92 -0.25 -24.10
C PHE A 97 13.71 -1.31 -24.88
N LYS A 98 14.84 -1.79 -24.37
CA LYS A 98 15.70 -2.77 -25.03
C LYS A 98 15.86 -4.05 -24.21
N GLY A 99 15.87 -3.92 -22.89
CA GLY A 99 15.99 -5.02 -21.96
C GLY A 99 14.77 -5.93 -22.02
N SER A 100 15.00 -7.24 -22.05
CA SER A 100 13.92 -8.23 -22.18
C SER A 100 12.95 -8.18 -21.00
N PHE A 101 13.46 -8.01 -19.77
CA PHE A 101 12.63 -7.97 -18.58
C PHE A 101 11.85 -6.65 -18.45
N TYR A 102 12.45 -5.53 -18.83
CA TYR A 102 11.74 -4.24 -18.95
C TYR A 102 10.51 -4.36 -19.87
N LEU A 103 10.67 -5.01 -21.03
CA LEU A 103 9.58 -5.21 -22.00
C LEU A 103 8.53 -6.22 -21.50
N GLU A 104 8.96 -7.28 -20.82
CA GLU A 104 8.07 -8.28 -20.20
C GLU A 104 7.20 -7.64 -19.10
N ALA A 105 7.79 -6.83 -18.21
CA ALA A 105 7.08 -6.10 -17.18
C ALA A 105 6.02 -5.14 -17.77
N LEU A 106 6.31 -4.48 -18.90
CA LEU A 106 5.32 -3.67 -19.61
C LEU A 106 4.12 -4.50 -20.08
N GLN A 107 4.34 -5.74 -20.55
CA GLN A 107 3.26 -6.64 -20.95
C GLN A 107 2.45 -7.13 -19.75
N MET A 108 3.12 -7.52 -18.65
CA MET A 108 2.46 -7.90 -17.41
C MET A 108 1.59 -6.77 -16.87
N SER A 109 2.08 -5.52 -16.93
CA SER A 109 1.31 -4.34 -16.51
C SER A 109 -0.02 -4.19 -17.27
N ARG A 110 -0.09 -4.60 -18.54
CA ARG A 110 -1.34 -4.54 -19.32
C ARG A 110 -2.30 -5.62 -18.85
N MET A 111 -1.80 -6.84 -18.70
CA MET A 111 -2.61 -7.99 -18.25
C MET A 111 -3.18 -7.76 -16.85
N THR A 112 -2.38 -7.24 -15.92
CA THR A 112 -2.84 -6.94 -14.55
C THR A 112 -3.86 -5.80 -14.52
N ARG A 113 -3.74 -4.81 -15.41
CA ARG A 113 -4.80 -3.80 -15.60
C ARG A 113 -6.08 -4.38 -16.20
N GLU A 114 -6.00 -5.36 -17.09
CA GLU A 114 -7.20 -6.07 -17.56
C GLU A 114 -7.88 -6.79 -16.39
N MET A 115 -7.11 -7.43 -15.49
CA MET A 115 -7.65 -8.04 -14.26
C MET A 115 -8.37 -7.00 -13.38
N PHE A 116 -7.76 -5.83 -13.20
CA PHE A 116 -8.39 -4.71 -12.49
C PHE A 116 -9.70 -4.28 -13.17
N CYS A 117 -9.69 -4.07 -14.49
CA CYS A 117 -10.87 -3.64 -15.23
C CYS A 117 -12.03 -4.64 -15.19
N LEU A 118 -11.76 -5.95 -15.05
CA LEU A 118 -12.81 -6.95 -14.82
C LEU A 118 -13.58 -6.67 -13.53
N MET A 119 -12.89 -6.25 -12.47
CA MET A 119 -13.47 -6.03 -11.15
C MET A 119 -14.04 -4.62 -10.97
N GLU A 120 -13.37 -3.60 -11.51
CA GLU A 120 -13.67 -2.19 -11.24
C GLU A 120 -14.03 -1.36 -12.49
N GLY A 121 -14.14 -2.03 -13.64
CA GLY A 121 -14.61 -1.48 -14.92
C GLY A 121 -13.54 -0.83 -15.78
N ARG A 122 -12.73 0.08 -15.24
CA ARG A 122 -11.65 0.76 -15.99
C ARG A 122 -10.55 1.30 -15.08
N HIS A 123 -9.30 1.26 -15.55
CA HIS A 123 -8.13 1.79 -14.83
C HIS A 123 -7.77 3.20 -15.31
N VAL A 124 -7.32 4.13 -14.45
CA VAL A 124 -7.12 4.08 -12.98
C VAL A 124 -8.31 4.66 -12.19
N HIS A 125 -9.36 5.08 -12.90
CA HIS A 125 -10.51 5.73 -12.30
C HIS A 125 -11.70 4.79 -12.42
N PRO A 126 -11.97 3.98 -11.38
CA PRO A 126 -12.96 2.92 -11.48
C PRO A 126 -14.34 3.49 -11.80
N SER A 127 -15.16 2.68 -12.45
CA SER A 127 -16.50 3.09 -12.90
C SER A 127 -17.63 2.25 -12.32
N THR A 128 -17.31 1.14 -11.67
CA THR A 128 -18.30 0.24 -11.07
C THR A 128 -18.29 0.25 -9.55
N LEU A 129 -17.50 1.11 -8.91
CA LEU A 129 -17.41 1.21 -7.45
C LEU A 129 -18.35 2.28 -6.90
N TYR A 130 -19.15 1.92 -5.89
CA TYR A 130 -20.14 2.81 -5.26
C TYR A 130 -20.17 2.61 -3.73
N PRO A 131 -20.68 3.58 -2.96
CA PRO A 131 -21.08 3.31 -1.57
C PRO A 131 -22.13 2.19 -1.56
N GLY A 132 -22.01 1.25 -0.63
CA GLY A 132 -22.91 0.09 -0.53
C GLY A 132 -22.62 -1.06 -1.51
N GLY A 133 -21.59 -0.98 -2.37
CA GLY A 133 -21.11 -2.13 -3.15
C GLY A 133 -20.59 -1.80 -4.55
N VAL A 134 -20.84 -2.70 -5.51
CA VAL A 134 -20.33 -2.58 -6.90
C VAL A 134 -21.41 -2.83 -7.95
N GLY A 135 -21.24 -2.20 -9.12
CA GLY A 135 -22.03 -2.47 -10.33
C GLY A 135 -21.51 -3.65 -11.17
N THR A 136 -20.37 -4.23 -10.79
CA THR A 136 -19.78 -5.38 -11.47
C THR A 136 -20.70 -6.60 -11.37
N VAL A 137 -20.98 -7.26 -12.49
CA VAL A 137 -21.93 -8.37 -12.55
C VAL A 137 -21.20 -9.70 -12.29
N PRO A 138 -21.45 -10.39 -11.16
CA PRO A 138 -20.74 -11.62 -10.83
C PRO A 138 -21.21 -12.76 -11.74
N THR A 139 -20.28 -13.33 -12.48
CA THR A 139 -20.53 -14.48 -13.37
C THR A 139 -19.37 -15.45 -13.29
N ILE A 140 -19.60 -16.71 -13.69
CA ILE A 140 -18.50 -17.67 -13.80
C ILE A 140 -17.43 -17.17 -14.77
N GLN A 141 -17.86 -16.57 -15.89
CA GLN A 141 -16.97 -16.02 -16.91
C GLN A 141 -16.07 -14.91 -16.35
N LEU A 142 -16.63 -13.99 -15.57
CA LEU A 142 -15.87 -12.90 -14.93
C LEU A 142 -14.69 -13.45 -14.13
N PHE A 143 -14.96 -14.42 -13.24
CA PHE A 143 -13.94 -14.97 -12.37
C PHE A 143 -12.95 -15.86 -13.14
N THR A 144 -13.38 -16.64 -14.14
CA THR A 144 -12.45 -17.41 -14.98
C THR A 144 -11.52 -16.49 -15.77
N ASP A 145 -12.02 -15.37 -16.29
CA ASP A 145 -11.21 -14.40 -17.03
C ASP A 145 -10.14 -13.75 -16.14
N TYR A 146 -10.48 -13.49 -14.87
CA TYR A 146 -9.52 -13.00 -13.87
C TYR A 146 -8.51 -14.09 -13.49
N ILE A 147 -8.97 -15.30 -13.14
CA ILE A 147 -8.12 -16.39 -12.65
C ILE A 147 -7.09 -16.83 -13.71
N VAL A 148 -7.47 -16.91 -14.99
CA VAL A 148 -6.53 -17.27 -16.07
C VAL A 148 -5.38 -16.26 -16.18
N ARG A 149 -5.65 -14.97 -15.94
CA ARG A 149 -4.62 -13.92 -15.91
C ARG A 149 -3.81 -13.96 -14.60
N LEU A 150 -4.49 -14.16 -13.48
CA LEU A 150 -3.85 -14.34 -12.17
C LEU A 150 -2.83 -15.47 -12.20
N MET A 151 -3.18 -16.63 -12.77
CA MET A 151 -2.26 -17.78 -12.84
C MET A 151 -1.02 -17.52 -13.69
N LYS A 152 -1.10 -16.67 -14.72
CA LYS A 152 0.08 -16.21 -15.47
C LYS A 152 0.97 -15.32 -14.62
N TYR A 153 0.37 -14.42 -13.84
CA TYR A 153 1.11 -13.55 -12.92
C TYR A 153 1.71 -14.34 -11.74
N VAL A 154 1.03 -15.36 -11.22
CA VAL A 154 1.58 -16.30 -10.23
C VAL A 154 2.85 -16.97 -10.77
N GLU A 155 2.82 -17.49 -12.01
CA GLU A 155 4.01 -18.09 -12.62
C GLU A 155 5.14 -17.07 -12.84
N PHE A 156 4.80 -15.85 -13.24
CA PHE A 156 5.73 -14.73 -13.35
C PHE A 156 6.41 -14.44 -12.01
N MET A 157 5.67 -14.35 -10.90
CA MET A 157 6.24 -14.06 -9.59
C MET A 157 7.22 -15.13 -9.08
N LYS A 158 7.06 -16.39 -9.50
CA LYS A 158 8.04 -17.46 -9.20
C LYS A 158 9.40 -17.25 -9.88
N LYS A 159 9.47 -16.40 -10.90
CA LYS A 159 10.70 -15.93 -11.55
C LYS A 159 11.16 -14.61 -10.94
N VAL A 160 10.24 -13.68 -10.68
CA VAL A 160 10.58 -12.31 -10.29
C VAL A 160 11.14 -12.20 -8.88
N VAL A 161 10.60 -12.92 -7.90
CA VAL A 161 11.12 -12.89 -6.52
C VAL A 161 12.62 -13.24 -6.47
N PRO A 162 13.07 -14.40 -6.98
CA PRO A 162 14.49 -14.73 -6.98
C PRO A 162 15.33 -13.81 -7.90
N PHE A 163 14.77 -13.29 -8.99
CA PHE A 163 15.45 -12.33 -9.86
C PHE A 163 15.86 -11.06 -9.12
N HIS A 164 14.96 -10.51 -8.30
CA HIS A 164 15.26 -9.32 -7.51
C HIS A 164 16.10 -9.63 -6.27
N ASP A 165 15.92 -10.79 -5.64
CA ASP A 165 16.80 -11.19 -4.53
C ASP A 165 18.26 -11.25 -4.98
N ASP A 166 18.55 -11.89 -6.12
CA ASP A 166 19.90 -11.97 -6.69
C ASP A 166 20.49 -10.58 -6.99
N LEU A 167 19.69 -9.67 -7.55
CA LEU A 167 20.10 -8.32 -7.84
C LEU A 167 20.39 -7.52 -6.56
N PHE A 168 19.48 -7.57 -5.59
CA PHE A 168 19.56 -6.76 -4.37
C PHE A 168 20.65 -7.25 -3.43
N ASP A 169 20.83 -8.57 -3.29
CA ASP A 169 21.93 -9.13 -2.51
C ASP A 169 23.28 -8.79 -3.14
N PHE A 170 23.38 -8.81 -4.48
CA PHE A 170 24.60 -8.38 -5.16
C PHE A 170 25.00 -6.94 -4.81
N PHE A 171 24.05 -6.01 -4.69
CA PHE A 171 24.38 -4.61 -4.36
C PHE A 171 24.99 -4.46 -2.96
N TYR A 172 24.51 -5.22 -1.97
CA TYR A 172 25.15 -5.24 -0.65
C TYR A 172 26.59 -5.75 -0.69
N GLU A 173 26.87 -6.76 -1.51
CA GLU A 173 28.23 -7.31 -1.65
C GLU A 173 29.13 -6.44 -2.52
N ALA A 174 28.60 -5.83 -3.58
CA ALA A 174 29.34 -5.04 -4.56
C ALA A 174 29.73 -3.66 -4.03
N LEU A 175 28.92 -3.10 -3.15
CA LEU A 175 29.12 -1.79 -2.54
C LEU A 175 29.03 -1.91 -1.01
N PRO A 176 30.10 -2.35 -0.31
CA PRO A 176 30.07 -2.44 1.15
C PRO A 176 29.63 -1.12 1.81
N GLY A 177 28.64 -1.16 2.71
CA GLY A 177 28.02 0.01 3.29
C GLY A 177 26.72 0.47 2.59
N TYR A 178 26.29 -0.21 1.51
CA TYR A 178 25.03 0.11 0.83
C TYR A 178 23.79 -0.06 1.74
N GLU A 179 23.92 -0.77 2.86
CA GLU A 179 22.89 -0.88 3.90
C GLU A 179 22.49 0.48 4.51
N GLU A 180 23.35 1.50 4.42
CA GLU A 180 23.06 2.86 4.88
C GLU A 180 22.29 3.69 3.85
N VAL A 181 22.21 3.27 2.59
CA VAL A 181 21.55 4.05 1.52
C VAL A 181 20.06 4.15 1.81
N GLY A 182 19.59 5.38 2.04
CA GLY A 182 18.20 5.66 2.39
C GLY A 182 17.78 5.09 3.74
N ARG A 183 18.74 4.70 4.60
CA ARG A 183 18.44 4.13 5.92
C ARG A 183 17.74 5.18 6.78
N ARG A 184 16.69 4.74 7.47
CA ARG A 184 16.01 5.52 8.50
C ARG A 184 15.85 4.70 9.77
N ARG A 185 15.56 5.41 10.87
CA ARG A 185 14.92 4.80 12.04
C ARG A 185 13.65 4.07 11.60
N ILE A 186 13.37 2.91 12.18
CA ILE A 186 12.17 2.13 11.87
C ILE A 186 10.96 2.88 12.44
N LEU A 187 10.27 3.64 11.59
CA LEU A 187 9.08 4.42 11.92
C LEU A 187 8.00 4.10 10.88
N LEU A 188 7.47 2.90 10.90
CA LEU A 188 6.58 2.38 9.86
C LEU A 188 5.11 2.49 10.26
N GLY A 189 4.28 2.96 9.33
CA GLY A 189 2.81 2.95 9.44
C GLY A 189 2.15 2.09 8.37
N CYS A 190 1.21 1.24 8.78
CA CYS A 190 0.31 0.47 7.92
C CYS A 190 -1.12 0.55 8.49
N TRP A 191 -2.11 0.85 7.67
CA TRP A 191 -3.52 0.99 8.08
C TRP A 191 -4.41 -0.15 7.60
N GLY A 192 -3.79 -1.24 7.17
CA GLY A 192 -4.46 -2.48 6.83
C GLY A 192 -5.15 -2.46 5.46
N SER A 193 -5.27 -3.63 4.85
CA SER A 193 -5.80 -3.80 3.50
C SER A 193 -6.62 -5.07 3.38
N PHE A 194 -7.50 -5.09 2.38
CA PHE A 194 -8.45 -6.17 2.08
C PHE A 194 -9.37 -6.49 3.27
N ASN A 195 -10.57 -5.93 3.25
CA ASN A 195 -11.54 -6.23 4.31
C ASN A 195 -11.99 -7.68 4.25
N ASN A 196 -12.19 -8.29 5.41
CA ASN A 196 -12.91 -9.54 5.53
C ASN A 196 -14.42 -9.25 5.70
N PRO A 197 -15.29 -9.61 4.73
CA PRO A 197 -16.72 -9.32 4.78
C PRO A 197 -17.47 -10.03 5.91
N ASP A 198 -16.89 -11.07 6.53
CA ASP A 198 -17.52 -11.76 7.66
C ASP A 198 -17.51 -10.90 8.93
N VAL A 199 -16.52 -10.03 9.08
CA VAL A 199 -16.35 -9.18 10.27
C VAL A 199 -16.54 -7.69 9.97
N CYS A 200 -16.19 -7.22 8.77
CA CYS A 200 -16.31 -5.82 8.41
C CYS A 200 -17.76 -5.45 8.15
N ASP A 201 -18.31 -4.61 9.04
CA ASP A 201 -19.61 -3.98 8.88
C ASP A 201 -19.51 -2.46 8.69
N TYR A 202 -18.28 -1.95 8.54
CA TYR A 202 -17.95 -0.53 8.38
C TYR A 202 -18.40 0.36 9.54
N THR A 203 -18.84 -0.21 10.66
CA THR A 203 -19.22 0.59 11.83
C THR A 203 -17.98 1.04 12.58
N TYR A 204 -17.94 2.31 13.02
CA TYR A 204 -16.82 2.84 13.80
C TYR A 204 -16.66 2.10 15.14
N ALA A 205 -17.79 1.74 15.78
CA ALA A 205 -17.78 1.09 17.09
C ALA A 205 -17.07 -0.27 17.11
N LYS A 206 -16.99 -0.96 15.96
CA LYS A 206 -16.28 -2.22 15.79
C LYS A 206 -15.02 -2.10 14.93
N MET A 207 -14.57 -0.88 14.65
CA MET A 207 -13.45 -0.63 13.73
C MET A 207 -12.15 -1.29 14.15
N THR A 208 -11.89 -1.34 15.45
CA THR A 208 -10.78 -2.10 16.01
C THR A 208 -10.84 -3.59 15.65
N ASP A 209 -12.03 -4.20 15.73
CA ASP A 209 -12.20 -5.64 15.54
C ASP A 209 -12.13 -6.02 14.06
N TRP A 210 -12.90 -5.35 13.20
CA TRP A 210 -12.85 -5.66 11.76
C TRP A 210 -11.54 -5.21 11.11
N GLY A 211 -10.89 -4.16 11.63
CA GLY A 211 -9.57 -3.75 11.19
C GLY A 211 -8.52 -4.84 11.41
N ARG A 212 -8.57 -5.51 12.56
CA ARG A 212 -7.70 -6.67 12.84
C ARG A 212 -8.01 -7.89 11.97
N GLY A 213 -9.23 -7.97 11.43
CA GLY A 213 -9.66 -9.03 10.52
C GLY A 213 -9.26 -8.84 9.06
N MET A 214 -8.61 -7.72 8.71
CA MET A 214 -8.07 -7.47 7.37
C MET A 214 -6.98 -8.48 6.98
N TYR A 215 -6.88 -8.80 5.69
CA TYR A 215 -5.87 -9.73 5.16
C TYR A 215 -4.49 -9.11 4.98
N VAL A 216 -4.34 -7.82 5.31
CA VAL A 216 -3.09 -7.17 5.69
C VAL A 216 -3.37 -6.48 7.02
N THR A 217 -2.67 -6.84 8.09
CA THR A 217 -2.99 -6.33 9.42
C THR A 217 -2.52 -4.88 9.57
N PRO A 218 -3.37 -3.96 10.08
CA PRO A 218 -2.95 -2.61 10.42
C PRO A 218 -1.94 -2.61 11.56
N GLY A 219 -1.04 -1.63 11.57
CA GLY A 219 -0.20 -1.36 12.73
C GLY A 219 0.77 -0.19 12.59
N VAL A 220 1.26 0.25 13.74
CA VAL A 220 2.37 1.20 13.86
C VAL A 220 3.56 0.45 14.42
N VAL A 221 4.72 0.52 13.75
CA VAL A 221 5.95 -0.16 14.16
C VAL A 221 7.05 0.86 14.39
N VAL A 222 7.53 0.94 15.63
CA VAL A 222 8.59 1.87 16.05
C VAL A 222 9.76 1.05 16.60
N ASP A 223 10.95 1.25 16.02
CA ASP A 223 12.19 0.56 16.40
C ASP A 223 12.03 -0.98 16.42
N GLY A 224 11.25 -1.49 15.47
CA GLY A 224 10.95 -2.92 15.31
C GLY A 224 9.91 -3.48 16.29
N GLN A 225 9.31 -2.65 17.14
CA GLN A 225 8.23 -3.05 18.03
C GLN A 225 6.86 -2.65 17.46
N LEU A 226 5.94 -3.61 17.39
CA LEU A 226 4.55 -3.35 17.04
C LEU A 226 3.86 -2.62 18.21
N VAL A 227 3.58 -1.33 18.02
CA VAL A 227 3.03 -0.44 19.04
C VAL A 227 1.54 -0.68 19.24
N THR A 228 0.80 -0.82 18.13
CA THR A 228 -0.65 -1.02 18.14
C THR A 228 -1.10 -1.61 16.80
N THR A 229 -2.21 -2.35 16.82
CA THR A 229 -2.99 -2.79 15.64
C THR A 229 -4.41 -2.22 15.66
N ASP A 230 -4.70 -1.32 16.60
CA ASP A 230 -6.03 -0.75 16.81
C ASP A 230 -6.25 0.45 15.89
N LEU A 231 -7.12 0.30 14.88
CA LEU A 231 -7.43 1.37 13.93
C LEU A 231 -8.03 2.62 14.59
N VAL A 232 -8.76 2.50 15.70
CA VAL A 232 -9.31 3.66 16.42
C VAL A 232 -8.15 4.45 17.05
N ASP A 233 -7.24 3.77 17.75
CA ASP A 233 -6.07 4.41 18.37
C ASP A 233 -5.13 5.00 17.31
N ILE A 234 -4.90 4.28 16.21
CA ILE A 234 -4.11 4.78 15.08
C ILE A 234 -4.71 6.07 14.54
N GLY A 235 -6.02 6.08 14.23
CA GLY A 235 -6.72 7.23 13.68
C GLY A 235 -6.71 8.45 14.60
N LEU A 236 -7.06 8.26 15.88
CA LEU A 236 -7.11 9.35 16.86
C LEU A 236 -5.76 10.06 17.07
N ASN A 237 -4.64 9.40 16.76
CA ASN A 237 -3.29 9.93 16.93
C ASN A 237 -2.73 10.61 15.68
N ILE A 238 -3.50 10.72 14.58
CA ILE A 238 -3.07 11.48 13.39
C ILE A 238 -3.09 12.99 13.70
N ARG A 239 -2.00 13.69 13.35
CA ARG A 239 -1.85 15.14 13.49
C ARG A 239 -1.33 15.73 12.20
N ILE A 240 -2.05 16.67 11.61
CA ILE A 240 -1.59 17.41 10.44
C ILE A 240 -0.93 18.70 10.91
N LEU A 241 0.39 18.67 10.96
CA LEU A 241 1.18 19.85 11.26
C LEU A 241 1.49 20.64 9.98
N LEU A 242 1.94 21.87 10.21
CA LEU A 242 2.55 22.74 9.20
C LEU A 242 4.02 22.96 9.61
N GLY A 243 4.57 24.14 9.30
CA GLY A 243 5.97 24.49 9.48
C GLY A 243 6.46 25.10 8.18
N SER A 244 6.68 24.25 7.19
CA SER A 244 7.30 24.64 5.92
C SER A 244 6.36 24.58 4.71
N SER A 245 5.06 24.61 4.95
CA SER A 245 4.02 24.43 3.91
C SER A 245 3.30 25.74 3.55
N TYR A 246 2.89 25.89 2.29
CA TYR A 246 2.21 27.07 1.74
C TYR A 246 0.73 27.21 2.16
N TYR A 247 0.47 27.16 3.46
CA TYR A 247 -0.86 27.32 4.05
C TYR A 247 -0.80 28.21 5.27
N ASP A 248 -1.92 28.88 5.56
CA ASP A 248 -2.17 29.44 6.89
C ASP A 248 -2.78 28.36 7.79
N ASP A 249 -2.55 28.51 9.10
CA ASP A 249 -2.97 27.54 10.10
C ASP A 249 -4.47 27.68 10.45
N TRP A 250 -5.12 26.58 10.83
CA TRP A 250 -6.56 26.50 11.14
C TRP A 250 -6.85 26.26 12.63
N GLN A 251 -5.86 26.45 13.52
CA GLN A 251 -6.05 26.28 14.97
C GLN A 251 -7.19 27.13 15.55
N ASN A 252 -7.49 28.28 14.94
CA ASN A 252 -8.57 29.19 15.35
C ASN A 252 -9.85 29.05 14.50
N SER A 253 -9.94 28.02 13.65
CA SER A 253 -11.09 27.75 12.80
C SER A 253 -12.17 26.92 13.51
N GLU A 254 -13.32 26.74 12.86
CA GLU A 254 -14.40 25.88 13.36
C GLU A 254 -13.88 24.46 13.63
N VAL A 255 -14.30 23.88 14.77
CA VAL A 255 -14.07 22.47 15.09
C VAL A 255 -15.28 21.67 14.62
N PHE A 256 -15.12 20.86 13.59
CA PHE A 256 -16.20 20.05 13.03
C PHE A 256 -16.57 18.85 13.92
N VAL A 257 -15.57 18.18 14.47
CA VAL A 257 -15.67 16.92 15.21
C VAL A 257 -14.90 17.03 16.52
N LYS A 258 -15.62 17.16 17.64
CA LYS A 258 -15.01 17.22 18.97
C LYS A 258 -14.74 15.85 19.58
N LYS A 259 -15.57 14.88 19.24
CA LYS A 259 -15.49 13.50 19.71
C LYS A 259 -15.78 12.54 18.57
N ASP A 260 -15.12 11.39 18.58
CA ASP A 260 -15.44 10.29 17.67
C ASP A 260 -16.75 9.58 18.11
N PRO A 261 -17.26 8.61 17.34
CA PRO A 261 -18.46 7.84 17.72
C PRO A 261 -18.34 7.04 19.02
N LEU A 262 -17.13 6.80 19.54
CA LEU A 262 -16.88 6.14 20.82
C LEU A 262 -16.75 7.13 21.99
N GLY A 263 -16.83 8.44 21.72
CA GLY A 263 -16.76 9.51 22.71
C GLY A 263 -15.34 9.98 23.02
N ASN A 264 -14.31 9.46 22.33
CA ASN A 264 -12.92 9.88 22.50
C ASN A 264 -12.72 11.29 21.94
N PRO A 265 -11.90 12.14 22.58
CA PRO A 265 -11.63 13.49 22.08
C PRO A 265 -10.87 13.46 20.76
N VAL A 266 -11.28 14.30 19.81
CA VAL A 266 -10.62 14.48 18.50
C VAL A 266 -9.90 15.83 18.47
N ASP A 267 -8.62 15.81 18.12
CA ASP A 267 -7.75 16.99 18.11
C ASP A 267 -8.08 17.97 16.97
N GLN A 268 -7.83 19.27 17.14
CA GLN A 268 -7.98 20.28 16.09
C GLN A 268 -7.05 20.03 14.89
N ARG A 269 -5.90 19.39 15.11
CA ARG A 269 -4.94 18.95 14.10
C ARG A 269 -5.35 17.65 13.40
N HIS A 270 -6.38 16.94 13.88
CA HIS A 270 -6.85 15.73 13.23
C HIS A 270 -7.52 16.09 11.87
N PRO A 271 -7.39 15.26 10.82
CA PRO A 271 -7.97 15.56 9.50
C PRO A 271 -9.47 15.88 9.51
N TRP A 272 -10.26 15.30 10.42
CA TRP A 272 -11.68 15.67 10.56
C TRP A 272 -11.92 17.16 10.85
N ASN A 273 -10.97 17.84 11.51
CA ASN A 273 -11.07 19.24 11.93
C ASN A 273 -10.24 20.19 11.08
N GLN A 274 -9.55 19.68 10.07
CA GLN A 274 -8.69 20.50 9.23
C GLN A 274 -9.52 21.45 8.35
N SER A 275 -9.06 22.69 8.23
CA SER A 275 -9.47 23.62 7.19
C SER A 275 -8.24 24.03 6.38
N THR A 276 -8.30 23.88 5.05
CA THR A 276 -7.15 24.14 4.18
C THR A 276 -7.20 25.57 3.66
N PHE A 277 -6.29 26.44 4.14
CA PHE A 277 -6.15 27.82 3.69
C PHE A 277 -4.89 27.99 2.83
N PRO A 278 -4.96 27.77 1.50
CA PRO A 278 -3.79 27.86 0.64
C PRO A 278 -3.28 29.30 0.56
N ARG A 279 -1.97 29.47 0.72
CA ARG A 279 -1.28 30.75 0.65
C ARG A 279 -0.10 30.66 -0.33
N PRO A 280 -0.33 30.91 -1.63
CA PRO A 280 0.74 30.97 -2.61
C PRO A 280 1.81 31.99 -2.21
N GLN A 281 3.07 31.59 -2.26
CA GLN A 281 4.19 32.42 -1.83
C GLN A 281 5.49 32.02 -2.55
N LYS A 282 6.50 32.89 -2.47
CA LYS A 282 7.84 32.57 -2.96
C LYS A 282 8.42 31.42 -2.13
N ARG A 283 9.06 30.47 -2.81
CA ARG A 283 9.79 29.36 -2.18
C ARG A 283 10.98 29.89 -1.38
N ASP A 284 11.05 29.51 -0.11
CA ASP A 284 12.16 29.80 0.79
C ASP A 284 12.51 28.57 1.63
N PHE A 285 13.70 28.00 1.42
CA PHE A 285 14.16 26.80 2.14
C PHE A 285 14.52 27.06 3.61
N GLY A 286 14.65 28.33 4.02
CA GLY A 286 14.74 28.70 5.44
C GLY A 286 13.36 28.87 6.11
N GLY A 287 12.28 28.81 5.33
CA GLY A 287 10.90 29.00 5.79
C GLY A 287 9.95 27.99 5.14
N LYS A 288 8.98 28.48 4.36
CA LYS A 288 8.04 27.60 3.64
C LYS A 288 8.51 27.37 2.21
N TYR A 289 8.55 26.11 1.79
CA TYR A 289 9.11 25.71 0.49
C TYR A 289 8.31 24.66 -0.28
N THR A 290 7.18 24.18 0.24
CA THR A 290 6.38 23.14 -0.42
C THR A 290 4.88 23.27 -0.19
N TRP A 291 4.09 22.65 -1.07
CA TRP A 291 2.65 22.43 -0.87
C TRP A 291 2.35 21.19 -0.02
N VAL A 292 3.34 20.35 0.29
CA VAL A 292 3.11 19.18 1.13
C VAL A 292 3.00 19.64 2.60
N MET A 293 1.96 19.19 3.31
CA MET A 293 1.81 19.39 4.75
C MET A 293 2.65 18.38 5.55
N SER A 294 2.72 18.50 6.87
CA SER A 294 3.50 17.63 7.73
C SER A 294 2.62 16.72 8.60
N PRO A 295 2.03 15.65 8.04
CA PRO A 295 1.35 14.65 8.86
C PRO A 295 2.36 13.96 9.80
N ARG A 296 1.92 13.75 11.03
CA ARG A 296 2.65 13.10 12.10
C ARG A 296 1.71 12.16 12.84
N TRP A 297 2.29 11.14 13.46
CA TRP A 297 1.57 10.28 14.38
C TRP A 297 2.02 10.59 15.80
N TYR A 298 1.06 10.95 16.65
CA TYR A 298 1.34 11.31 18.03
C TYR A 298 1.55 10.05 18.88
N ASP A 299 2.79 9.83 19.31
CA ASP A 299 3.12 8.71 20.19
C ASP A 299 2.87 9.10 21.65
N LYS A 300 1.75 8.62 22.20
CA LYS A 300 1.36 8.87 23.59
C LYS A 300 2.40 8.39 24.62
N ARG A 301 3.31 7.48 24.25
CA ARG A 301 4.33 6.93 25.16
C ARG A 301 5.45 7.93 25.43
N THR A 302 5.80 8.75 24.43
CA THR A 302 6.90 9.72 24.52
C THR A 302 6.42 11.18 24.46
N GLY A 303 5.23 11.42 23.90
CA GLY A 303 4.72 12.75 23.58
C GLY A 303 5.22 13.29 22.24
N ASP A 304 5.90 12.47 21.44
CA ASP A 304 6.50 12.90 20.17
C ASP A 304 5.50 12.90 19.02
N TYR A 305 5.72 13.80 18.08
CA TYR A 305 5.08 13.77 16.75
C TYR A 305 5.99 13.02 15.79
N LEU A 306 5.75 11.71 15.62
CA LEU A 306 6.58 10.86 14.79
C LEU A 306 6.32 11.10 13.30
N ALA A 307 7.39 11.33 12.54
CA ALA A 307 7.38 11.34 11.09
C ALA A 307 7.42 9.90 10.57
N LEU A 308 6.29 9.19 10.73
CA LEU A 308 6.13 7.85 10.18
C LEU A 308 6.30 7.88 8.66
N ASP A 309 6.94 6.85 8.13
CA ASP A 309 7.05 6.55 6.72
C ASP A 309 6.33 5.23 6.41
N THR A 310 6.00 5.03 5.14
CA THR A 310 5.35 3.79 4.70
C THR A 310 6.35 2.78 4.13
N GLY A 311 7.62 3.18 4.01
CA GLY A 311 8.65 2.51 3.23
C GLY A 311 8.22 2.17 1.80
N GLY A 312 7.39 3.04 1.21
CA GLY A 312 6.81 2.83 -0.12
C GLY A 312 5.63 1.85 -0.15
N GLY A 313 5.11 1.44 1.02
CA GLY A 313 3.95 0.59 1.23
C GLY A 313 4.31 -0.84 1.66
N PRO A 314 4.95 -1.64 0.79
CA PRO A 314 5.22 -3.06 1.04
C PRO A 314 5.92 -3.39 2.35
N ILE A 315 7.02 -2.71 2.68
CA ILE A 315 7.78 -3.02 3.90
C ILE A 315 6.93 -2.77 5.16
N ALA A 316 6.15 -1.68 5.21
CA ALA A 316 5.31 -1.38 6.37
C ALA A 316 4.21 -2.43 6.58
N ARG A 317 3.55 -2.86 5.49
CA ARG A 317 2.55 -3.95 5.52
C ARG A 317 3.15 -5.24 6.05
N PHE A 318 4.32 -5.61 5.53
CA PHE A 318 4.99 -6.83 5.92
C PHE A 318 5.41 -6.81 7.39
N TRP A 319 6.03 -5.72 7.86
CA TRP A 319 6.38 -5.57 9.28
C TRP A 319 5.17 -5.68 10.20
N ALA A 320 4.10 -4.92 9.92
CA ALA A 320 2.89 -4.94 10.75
C ALA A 320 2.23 -6.32 10.76
N THR A 321 2.04 -6.92 9.57
CA THR A 321 1.40 -8.23 9.43
C THR A 321 2.24 -9.35 10.05
N ALA A 322 3.55 -9.35 9.81
CA ALA A 322 4.47 -10.35 10.37
C ALA A 322 4.42 -10.35 11.91
N LEU A 323 4.61 -9.17 12.52
CA LEU A 323 4.68 -9.02 13.97
C LEU A 323 3.33 -9.27 14.66
N ALA A 324 2.22 -8.90 14.02
CA ALA A 324 0.90 -9.11 14.60
C ALA A 324 0.54 -10.59 14.68
N GLY A 325 1.01 -11.41 13.73
CA GLY A 325 0.78 -12.87 13.74
C GLY A 325 -0.68 -13.28 13.57
N ILE A 326 -1.54 -12.38 13.08
CA ILE A 326 -3.00 -12.60 12.98
C ILE A 326 -3.38 -13.30 11.66
N VAL A 327 -2.78 -12.89 10.54
CA VAL A 327 -3.18 -13.37 9.20
C VAL A 327 -2.77 -14.83 8.99
N ASP A 328 -3.78 -15.66 8.69
CA ASP A 328 -3.63 -17.03 8.22
C ASP A 328 -4.80 -17.40 7.30
N ILE A 329 -4.50 -17.58 6.01
CA ILE A 329 -5.47 -18.02 5.00
C ILE A 329 -4.94 -19.18 4.16
N GLY A 330 -3.95 -19.91 4.68
CA GLY A 330 -3.23 -20.97 3.94
C GLY A 330 -2.26 -20.44 2.88
N TYR A 331 -2.72 -19.55 1.99
CA TYR A 331 -1.88 -18.88 0.99
C TYR A 331 -0.90 -17.88 1.61
N LEU A 332 -1.30 -17.29 2.73
CA LEU A 332 -0.52 -16.30 3.48
C LEU A 332 -0.54 -16.68 4.95
N LYS A 333 0.64 -16.64 5.58
CA LYS A 333 0.79 -16.93 7.01
C LYS A 333 1.77 -15.96 7.66
N ALA A 334 1.28 -15.15 8.58
CA ALA A 334 2.11 -14.41 9.51
C ALA A 334 2.65 -15.35 10.60
N THR A 335 3.96 -15.33 10.85
CA THR A 335 4.64 -16.26 11.77
C THR A 335 5.03 -15.61 13.11
N GLY A 336 4.76 -14.32 13.28
CA GLY A 336 5.27 -13.50 14.38
C GLY A 336 6.65 -12.87 14.11
N HIS A 337 7.38 -13.32 13.09
CA HIS A 337 8.72 -12.85 12.74
C HIS A 337 9.03 -12.83 11.23
N SER A 338 8.09 -13.30 10.42
CA SER A 338 8.14 -13.38 8.96
C SER A 338 6.71 -13.48 8.41
N VAL A 339 6.59 -13.44 7.08
CA VAL A 339 5.36 -13.78 6.36
C VAL A 339 5.69 -14.84 5.31
N LYS A 340 5.01 -15.97 5.37
CA LYS A 340 5.06 -17.02 4.35
C LYS A 340 3.99 -16.79 3.29
N ILE A 341 4.37 -16.95 2.03
CA ILE A 341 3.57 -16.71 0.85
C ILE A 341 3.64 -17.97 -0.01
N TYR A 342 2.55 -18.71 -0.09
CA TYR A 342 2.44 -19.92 -0.88
C TYR A 342 1.88 -19.61 -2.27
N LEU A 343 2.61 -20.04 -3.30
CA LEU A 343 2.16 -19.99 -4.68
C LEU A 343 1.99 -21.42 -5.23
N PRO A 344 0.77 -21.80 -5.67
CA PRO A 344 0.47 -23.15 -6.11
C PRO A 344 1.20 -23.51 -7.40
N LYS A 345 1.26 -24.80 -7.74
CA LYS A 345 1.78 -25.28 -9.03
C LYS A 345 1.12 -24.55 -10.21
N THR A 346 1.92 -24.17 -11.20
CA THR A 346 1.48 -23.50 -12.43
C THR A 346 1.75 -24.39 -13.64
N GLN A 347 1.57 -23.86 -14.86
CA GLN A 347 1.72 -24.63 -16.09
C GLN A 347 3.12 -25.20 -16.25
N SER A 348 4.15 -24.40 -15.97
CA SER A 348 5.55 -24.77 -16.20
C SER A 348 6.40 -24.88 -14.94
N LYS A 349 5.91 -24.43 -13.77
CA LYS A 349 6.67 -24.40 -12.52
C LYS A 349 5.96 -25.14 -11.36
N PRO A 350 6.71 -25.86 -10.49
CA PRO A 350 6.16 -26.46 -9.28
C PRO A 350 5.63 -25.40 -8.31
N GLU A 351 4.92 -25.82 -7.28
CA GLU A 351 4.58 -24.94 -6.15
C GLU A 351 5.83 -24.41 -5.45
N VAL A 352 5.72 -23.25 -4.81
CA VAL A 352 6.81 -22.62 -4.05
C VAL A 352 6.26 -21.86 -2.86
N GLU A 353 7.01 -21.83 -1.76
CA GLU A 353 6.78 -20.95 -0.63
C GLU A 353 7.90 -19.91 -0.58
N PHE A 354 7.53 -18.63 -0.61
CA PHE A 354 8.44 -17.52 -0.31
C PHE A 354 8.23 -17.09 1.12
N GLU A 355 9.31 -16.79 1.83
CA GLU A 355 9.24 -16.28 3.20
C GLU A 355 9.91 -14.91 3.25
N TRP A 356 9.11 -13.85 3.35
CA TRP A 356 9.64 -12.53 3.66
C TRP A 356 10.03 -12.49 5.14
N LYS A 357 11.31 -12.26 5.42
CA LYS A 357 11.84 -12.17 6.77
C LYS A 357 12.01 -10.72 7.16
N ILE A 358 11.73 -10.40 8.42
CA ILE A 358 11.91 -9.04 8.94
C ILE A 358 13.38 -8.61 8.75
N PRO A 359 13.65 -7.53 8.00
CA PRO A 359 15.01 -7.07 7.73
C PRO A 359 15.64 -6.41 8.95
N LYS A 360 16.98 -6.36 8.96
CA LYS A 360 17.74 -5.65 10.00
C LYS A 360 17.59 -4.12 9.91
N TRP A 361 17.32 -3.61 8.72
CA TRP A 361 17.31 -2.18 8.42
C TRP A 361 16.01 -1.75 7.74
N SER A 362 15.63 -0.48 7.91
CA SER A 362 14.65 0.20 7.05
C SER A 362 15.41 1.11 6.09
N ASN A 363 15.92 0.55 4.99
CA ASN A 363 16.75 1.25 4.00
C ASN A 363 16.12 1.15 2.58
N ALA A 364 16.83 1.63 1.55
CA ALA A 364 16.31 1.61 0.19
C ALA A 364 16.12 0.19 -0.36
N ILE A 365 17.14 -0.67 -0.28
CA ILE A 365 17.10 -2.03 -0.84
C ILE A 365 15.99 -2.87 -0.21
N GLU A 366 15.81 -2.81 1.12
CA GLU A 366 14.77 -3.61 1.78
C GLU A 366 13.34 -3.11 1.44
N ARG A 367 13.17 -1.83 1.11
CA ARG A 367 11.88 -1.30 0.60
C ARG A 367 11.58 -1.86 -0.79
N ASP A 368 12.59 -1.94 -1.65
CA ASP A 368 12.46 -2.47 -3.01
C ASP A 368 12.28 -3.99 -3.01
N ARG A 369 13.03 -4.73 -2.19
CA ARG A 369 12.81 -6.16 -1.94
C ARG A 369 11.38 -6.42 -1.46
N ALA A 370 10.93 -5.70 -0.44
CA ALA A 370 9.58 -5.86 0.07
C ALA A 370 8.52 -5.64 -1.03
N ARG A 371 8.77 -4.74 -1.99
CA ARG A 371 7.87 -4.51 -3.14
C ARG A 371 7.73 -5.74 -4.02
N THR A 372 8.82 -6.40 -4.35
CA THR A 372 8.79 -7.65 -5.11
C THR A 372 8.06 -8.75 -4.35
N TYR A 373 8.31 -8.91 -3.05
CA TYR A 373 7.59 -9.89 -2.23
C TYR A 373 6.09 -9.58 -2.14
N PHE A 374 5.69 -8.30 -2.11
CA PHE A 374 4.28 -7.95 -2.01
C PHE A 374 3.51 -8.17 -3.33
N GLN A 375 4.20 -8.18 -4.48
CA GLN A 375 3.59 -8.66 -5.73
C GLN A 375 3.16 -10.14 -5.60
N ALA A 376 4.02 -10.99 -5.02
CA ALA A 376 3.67 -12.38 -4.72
C ALA A 376 2.58 -12.48 -3.64
N TYR A 377 2.63 -11.64 -2.61
CA TYR A 377 1.59 -11.55 -1.57
C TYR A 377 0.22 -11.26 -2.19
N ALA A 378 0.12 -10.25 -3.04
CA ALA A 378 -1.13 -9.85 -3.69
C ALA A 378 -1.67 -10.96 -4.61
N ALA A 379 -0.78 -11.65 -5.34
CA ALA A 379 -1.17 -12.80 -6.14
C ALA A 379 -1.72 -13.96 -5.29
N ALA A 380 -1.07 -14.27 -4.17
CA ALA A 380 -1.51 -15.30 -3.22
C ALA A 380 -2.84 -14.93 -2.55
N ALA A 381 -3.00 -13.68 -2.12
CA ALA A 381 -4.25 -13.16 -1.56
C ALA A 381 -5.40 -13.25 -2.59
N ALA A 382 -5.15 -12.88 -3.85
CA ALA A 382 -6.14 -12.92 -4.91
C ALA A 382 -6.63 -14.35 -5.22
N LEU A 383 -5.80 -15.39 -5.03
CA LEU A 383 -6.24 -16.78 -5.14
C LEU A 383 -7.32 -17.10 -4.11
N TYR A 384 -7.07 -16.76 -2.84
CA TYR A 384 -8.06 -16.90 -1.77
C TYR A 384 -9.34 -16.09 -2.07
N PHE A 385 -9.21 -14.81 -2.45
CA PHE A 385 -10.38 -13.97 -2.75
C PHE A 385 -11.21 -14.51 -3.91
N ALA A 386 -10.57 -15.11 -4.92
CA ALA A 386 -11.27 -15.74 -6.03
C ALA A 386 -12.06 -16.98 -5.59
N GLU A 387 -11.51 -17.80 -4.70
CA GLU A 387 -12.22 -18.94 -4.11
C GLU A 387 -13.45 -18.49 -3.32
N GLN A 388 -13.30 -17.45 -2.49
CA GLN A 388 -14.40 -16.89 -1.72
C GLN A 388 -15.49 -16.28 -2.62
N ALA A 389 -15.10 -15.57 -3.68
CA ALA A 389 -16.06 -15.02 -4.65
C ALA A 389 -16.82 -16.12 -5.43
N LEU A 390 -16.12 -17.20 -5.82
CA LEU A 390 -16.75 -18.36 -6.45
C LEU A 390 -17.71 -19.08 -5.49
N ALA A 391 -17.38 -19.19 -4.20
CA ALA A 391 -18.27 -19.78 -3.20
C ALA A 391 -19.56 -18.96 -3.03
N GLU A 392 -19.49 -17.63 -2.98
CA GLU A 392 -20.66 -16.75 -2.98
C GLU A 392 -21.50 -16.92 -4.27
N LEU A 393 -20.84 -16.95 -5.43
CA LEU A 393 -21.49 -17.13 -6.73
C LEU A 393 -22.22 -18.47 -6.82
N HIS A 394 -21.56 -19.57 -6.45
CA HIS A 394 -22.15 -20.92 -6.51
C HIS A 394 -23.30 -21.12 -5.53
N ALA A 395 -23.30 -20.38 -4.42
CA ALA A 395 -24.41 -20.35 -3.49
C ALA A 395 -25.57 -19.43 -3.93
N GLY A 396 -25.47 -18.80 -5.10
CA GLY A 396 -26.50 -17.90 -5.65
C GLY A 396 -26.53 -16.51 -5.00
N ARG A 397 -25.54 -16.16 -4.18
CA ARG A 397 -25.45 -14.86 -3.48
C ARG A 397 -24.78 -13.82 -4.38
N THR A 398 -25.48 -13.41 -5.43
CA THR A 398 -24.95 -12.56 -6.51
C THR A 398 -25.35 -11.09 -6.43
N LYS A 399 -26.13 -10.69 -5.39
CA LYS A 399 -26.43 -9.28 -5.14
C LYS A 399 -25.12 -8.56 -4.76
N THR A 400 -24.80 -7.48 -5.46
CA THR A 400 -23.52 -6.74 -5.29
C THR A 400 -23.66 -5.34 -4.72
N TRP A 401 -24.88 -4.87 -4.45
CA TRP A 401 -25.10 -3.53 -3.91
C TRP A 401 -26.27 -3.48 -2.92
N ASN A 402 -26.09 -2.77 -1.81
CA ASN A 402 -27.14 -2.49 -0.83
C ASN A 402 -27.54 -1.02 -0.86
N ASP A 403 -28.86 -0.79 -0.73
CA ASP A 403 -29.45 0.54 -0.71
C ASP A 403 -29.09 1.30 0.56
N PHE A 404 -29.02 2.63 0.46
CA PHE A 404 -28.66 3.51 1.56
C PHE A 404 -29.33 4.89 1.41
N LYS A 405 -29.35 5.65 2.51
CA LYS A 405 -29.77 7.04 2.51
C LYS A 405 -28.62 7.89 3.01
N VAL A 406 -28.36 9.01 2.33
CA VAL A 406 -27.38 9.98 2.79
C VAL A 406 -27.94 10.68 4.04
N PRO A 407 -27.30 10.55 5.21
CA PRO A 407 -27.77 11.20 6.43
C PRO A 407 -27.77 12.73 6.30
N GLU A 408 -28.59 13.40 7.10
CA GLU A 408 -28.55 14.86 7.20
C GLU A 408 -27.23 15.33 7.80
N GLU A 409 -26.82 14.72 8.91
CA GLU A 409 -25.51 14.88 9.54
C GLU A 409 -24.87 13.53 9.81
N ALA A 410 -23.57 13.39 9.52
CA ALA A 410 -22.79 12.21 9.83
C ALA A 410 -21.29 12.51 9.78
N ILE A 411 -20.50 11.65 10.41
CA ILE A 411 -19.05 11.58 10.21
C ILE A 411 -18.70 10.18 9.74
N GLY A 412 -17.62 10.07 8.97
CA GLY A 412 -17.07 8.79 8.54
C GLY A 412 -15.57 8.88 8.35
N CYS A 413 -14.92 7.73 8.49
CA CYS A 413 -13.52 7.57 8.12
C CYS A 413 -13.33 6.24 7.40
N GLY A 414 -12.64 6.29 6.27
CA GLY A 414 -12.16 5.11 5.56
C GLY A 414 -10.69 4.92 5.89
N PHE A 415 -10.30 3.71 6.25
CA PHE A 415 -8.91 3.28 6.38
C PHE A 415 -8.65 2.21 5.33
N HIS A 416 -7.58 2.40 4.58
CA HIS A 416 -7.11 1.50 3.55
C HIS A 416 -5.59 1.60 3.46
N GLU A 417 -5.00 0.61 2.81
CA GLU A 417 -3.61 0.65 2.41
C GLU A 417 -3.59 0.88 0.90
N ALA A 418 -3.01 1.99 0.45
CA ALA A 418 -2.76 2.20 -0.97
C ALA A 418 -1.55 1.39 -1.44
N VAL A 419 -1.29 1.38 -2.75
CA VAL A 419 -0.05 0.82 -3.32
C VAL A 419 1.19 1.34 -2.60
N ARG A 420 1.17 2.59 -2.14
CA ARG A 420 2.31 3.23 -1.49
C ARG A 420 2.23 3.26 0.05
N GLY A 421 1.23 2.61 0.67
CA GLY A 421 1.04 2.53 2.13
C GLY A 421 -0.17 3.29 2.64
N VAL A 422 -0.12 3.76 3.88
CA VAL A 422 -1.24 4.39 4.62
C VAL A 422 -2.14 5.31 3.78
N LEU A 423 -3.45 5.05 3.78
CA LEU A 423 -4.46 5.90 3.15
C LEU A 423 -5.70 6.03 4.04
N SER A 424 -6.05 7.26 4.40
CA SER A 424 -7.25 7.54 5.18
C SER A 424 -8.06 8.66 4.55
N HIS A 425 -9.36 8.46 4.46
CA HIS A 425 -10.30 9.48 4.03
C HIS A 425 -11.20 9.85 5.20
N HIS A 426 -11.21 11.12 5.59
CA HIS A 426 -12.05 11.61 6.68
C HIS A 426 -13.14 12.52 6.12
N VAL A 427 -14.40 12.18 6.36
CA VAL A 427 -15.57 12.93 5.84
C VAL A 427 -16.46 13.40 6.98
N VAL A 428 -16.98 14.62 6.83
CA VAL A 428 -18.04 15.21 7.65
C VAL A 428 -19.17 15.63 6.73
N ILE A 429 -20.39 15.23 7.05
CA ILE A 429 -21.61 15.54 6.32
C ILE A 429 -22.46 16.46 7.19
N LYS A 430 -22.94 17.57 6.62
CA LYS A 430 -23.96 18.45 7.21
C LYS A 430 -24.97 18.85 6.13
N ASN A 431 -26.25 18.86 6.44
CA ASN A 431 -27.34 19.15 5.50
C ASN A 431 -27.26 18.34 4.20
N HIS A 432 -26.97 17.03 4.30
CA HIS A 432 -26.77 16.11 3.16
C HIS A 432 -25.63 16.51 2.19
N LYS A 433 -24.72 17.39 2.62
CA LYS A 433 -23.57 17.86 1.83
C LYS A 433 -22.28 17.56 2.56
N ILE A 434 -21.21 17.41 1.80
CA ILE A 434 -19.85 17.37 2.36
C ILE A 434 -19.57 18.72 3.02
N ALA A 435 -19.42 18.72 4.34
CA ALA A 435 -19.00 19.86 5.13
C ALA A 435 -17.48 19.90 5.31
N ASN A 436 -16.84 18.72 5.40
CA ASN A 436 -15.39 18.59 5.42
C ASN A 436 -14.94 17.28 4.76
N TYR A 437 -13.82 17.29 4.05
CA TYR A 437 -13.27 16.09 3.40
C TYR A 437 -11.75 16.17 3.25
N HIS A 438 -11.02 15.28 3.93
CA HIS A 438 -9.57 15.28 3.95
C HIS A 438 -9.01 13.87 3.71
N PRO A 439 -8.52 13.60 2.49
CA PRO A 439 -7.76 12.40 2.20
C PRO A 439 -6.28 12.62 2.54
N TYR A 440 -5.70 11.69 3.29
CA TYR A 440 -4.27 11.64 3.60
C TYR A 440 -3.65 10.36 3.03
N PRO A 441 -3.22 10.38 1.74
CA PRO A 441 -2.44 9.31 1.12
C PRO A 441 -1.04 9.16 1.73
N PRO A 442 -0.26 8.16 1.32
CA PRO A 442 1.06 7.90 1.91
C PRO A 442 2.12 8.92 1.50
N THR A 443 2.04 9.50 0.31
CA THR A 443 3.04 10.50 -0.14
C THR A 443 3.07 11.75 0.73
N PRO A 444 1.95 12.32 1.22
CA PRO A 444 1.97 13.31 2.30
C PRO A 444 2.77 12.88 3.53
N TRP A 445 2.74 11.61 3.92
CA TRP A 445 3.60 11.10 5.00
C TRP A 445 5.05 11.05 4.58
N ASN A 446 5.36 10.54 3.39
CA ASN A 446 6.75 10.34 3.00
C ASN A 446 7.48 11.62 2.55
N ALA A 447 6.78 12.51 1.85
CA ALA A 447 7.33 13.70 1.22
C ALA A 447 7.15 14.98 2.05
N ASN A 448 6.72 14.86 3.31
CA ASN A 448 6.50 16.04 4.12
C ASN A 448 7.81 16.79 4.41
N PRO A 449 7.72 18.12 4.56
CA PRO A 449 8.86 18.91 4.96
C PRO A 449 9.07 18.88 6.47
N ARG A 450 10.11 19.59 6.95
CA ARG A 450 10.25 19.96 8.36
C ARG A 450 8.96 20.59 8.90
N ASP A 451 8.49 20.04 10.00
CA ASP A 451 7.30 20.54 10.71
C ASP A 451 7.62 21.76 11.59
N SER A 452 6.62 22.25 12.33
CA SER A 452 6.75 23.36 13.28
C SER A 452 7.71 23.10 14.45
N PHE A 453 8.12 21.84 14.67
CA PHE A 453 9.12 21.45 15.67
C PHE A 453 10.52 21.24 15.05
N GLY A 454 10.65 21.42 13.73
CA GLY A 454 11.90 21.26 13.00
C GLY A 454 12.22 19.81 12.61
N THR A 455 11.33 18.85 12.89
CA THR A 455 11.57 17.44 12.58
C THR A 455 11.39 17.20 11.08
N PRO A 456 12.42 16.74 10.35
CA PRO A 456 12.34 16.47 8.91
C PRO A 456 11.41 15.30 8.60
N GLY A 457 10.84 15.32 7.39
CA GLY A 457 10.04 14.20 6.90
C GLY A 457 10.86 13.02 6.37
N PRO A 458 10.18 11.94 5.93
CA PRO A 458 10.80 10.72 5.43
C PRO A 458 11.84 10.89 4.33
N TYR A 459 11.54 11.66 3.30
CA TYR A 459 12.49 11.87 2.21
C TYR A 459 13.69 12.72 2.64
N GLU A 460 13.46 13.76 3.43
CA GLU A 460 14.55 14.65 3.85
C GLU A 460 15.54 13.98 4.79
N ASP A 461 15.08 13.14 5.71
CA ASP A 461 15.95 12.45 6.67
C ASP A 461 16.50 11.11 6.15
N ALA A 462 15.90 10.48 5.14
CA ALA A 462 16.54 9.34 4.45
C ALA A 462 17.70 9.76 3.53
N VAL A 463 17.70 11.01 3.04
CA VAL A 463 18.71 11.54 2.12
C VAL A 463 19.89 12.19 2.86
N GLN A 464 19.66 12.72 4.07
CA GLN A 464 20.70 13.25 4.96
C GLN A 464 21.56 12.11 5.50
#